data_AF-A0A5K1CYC9-F1
#
_entry.id   AF-A0A5K1CYC9-F1
#
_cell.length_a   1.000
_cell.length_b   1.000
_cell.length_c   1.000
_cell.angle_alpha   90.00
_cell.angle_beta   90.00
_cell.angle_gamma   90.00
#
_symmetry.space_group_name_H-M   'P 1'
#
loop_
_entity.id
_entity.type
_entity.pdbx_description
1 polymer ?
#
loop_
_entity_poly.entity_id
_entity_poly.type
_entity_poly.pdbx_seq_one_letter_code
_entity_poly.pdbx_strand_id
1 'polypeptide(L)'
;MSVNLTRDAIAMVSEGKQDIKPVLQVYDIKLVMSQAANDRYRLLLSDGTHMQQSMLASQLNHYVKSGQLQKGSIVQMIEYICNTIQNR
;
A
#
# COMPACT_ATOMS: atom_id res chain seq x y z
N MET A 1 -6.81 20.69 -4.95
CA MET A 1 -5.46 20.24 -5.36
C MET A 1 -5.59 18.88 -6.02
N SER A 2 -5.23 18.75 -7.29
CA SER A 2 -5.16 17.46 -7.98
C SER A 2 -3.79 16.84 -7.70
N VAL A 3 -3.76 15.73 -6.96
CA VAL A 3 -2.52 14.98 -6.76
C VAL A 3 -2.38 14.00 -7.93
N ASN A 4 -1.21 14.01 -8.58
CA ASN A 4 -0.93 13.07 -9.67
C ASN A 4 -0.50 11.73 -9.08
N LEU A 5 -1.35 10.72 -9.20
CA LEU A 5 -0.99 9.34 -8.94
C LEU A 5 -0.12 8.81 -10.09
N THR A 6 0.79 7.89 -9.78
CA THR A 6 1.62 7.25 -10.80
C THR A 6 0.80 6.20 -11.54
N ARG A 7 0.14 6.61 -12.63
CA ARG A 7 -0.70 5.70 -13.45
C ARG A 7 0.03 4.41 -13.83
N ASP A 8 -0.70 3.30 -13.77
CA ASP A 8 -0.25 1.95 -14.10
C ASP A 8 0.96 1.46 -13.29
N ALA A 9 1.27 2.13 -12.18
CA ALA A 9 2.30 1.71 -11.25
C ALA A 9 2.05 0.30 -10.73
N ILE A 10 0.82 -0.06 -10.41
CA ILE A 10 0.49 -1.37 -9.87
C ILE A 10 0.79 -2.47 -10.91
N ALA A 11 0.44 -2.24 -12.17
CA ALA A 11 0.75 -3.15 -13.26
C ALA A 11 2.27 -3.29 -13.45
N MET A 12 3.00 -2.17 -13.54
CA MET A 12 4.47 -2.17 -13.66
C MET A 12 5.15 -2.92 -12.51
N VAL A 13 4.72 -2.66 -11.28
CA VAL A 13 5.24 -3.32 -10.07
C VAL A 13 4.94 -4.83 -10.13
N SER A 14 3.74 -5.22 -10.57
CA SER A 14 3.34 -6.62 -10.71
C SER A 14 4.10 -7.36 -11.81
N GLU A 15 4.52 -6.66 -12.87
CA GLU A 15 5.36 -7.19 -13.96
C GLU A 15 6.84 -7.32 -13.54
N GLY A 16 7.20 -6.93 -12.32
CA GLY A 16 8.54 -7.06 -11.77
C GLY A 16 9.44 -5.85 -12.02
N LYS A 17 8.89 -4.70 -12.42
CA LYS A 17 9.65 -3.46 -12.54
C LYS A 17 10.11 -3.00 -11.15
N GLN A 18 11.42 -3.00 -10.95
CA GLN A 18 12.07 -2.52 -9.73
C GLN A 18 12.44 -1.03 -9.88
N ASP A 19 12.82 -0.40 -8.77
CA ASP A 19 13.30 1.00 -8.70
C ASP A 19 12.30 2.11 -9.06
N ILE A 20 11.01 1.81 -9.15
CA ILE A 20 9.97 2.85 -9.25
C ILE A 20 9.53 3.29 -7.86
N LYS A 21 9.28 4.59 -7.68
CA LYS A 21 8.76 5.15 -6.42
C LYS A 21 7.33 5.67 -6.61
N PRO A 22 6.35 4.78 -6.81
CA PRO A 22 5.02 5.17 -7.23
C PRO A 22 4.28 5.94 -6.15
N VAL A 23 3.54 6.96 -6.58
CA VAL A 23 2.61 7.72 -5.75
C VAL A 23 1.24 7.09 -5.90
N LEU A 24 0.72 6.55 -4.80
CA LEU A 24 -0.53 5.80 -4.73
C LEU A 24 -1.48 6.44 -3.72
N GLN A 25 -2.78 6.22 -3.91
CA GLN A 25 -3.81 6.57 -2.93
C GLN A 25 -4.15 5.35 -2.07
N VAL A 26 -4.27 5.56 -0.76
CA VAL A 26 -4.83 4.61 0.18
C VAL A 26 -6.35 4.68 0.09
N TYR A 27 -6.96 3.70 -0.54
CA TYR A 27 -8.41 3.63 -0.69
C TYR A 27 -9.10 3.08 0.56
N ASP A 28 -8.46 2.10 1.22
CA ASP A 28 -8.98 1.50 2.44
C ASP A 28 -7.86 0.95 3.33
N ILE A 29 -8.13 0.87 4.63
CA ILE A 29 -7.23 0.29 5.65
C ILE A 29 -8.05 -0.63 6.54
N LYS A 30 -7.64 -1.90 6.62
CA LYS A 30 -8.30 -2.90 7.46
C LYS A 30 -7.30 -3.60 8.38
N LEU A 31 -7.60 -3.63 9.68
CA LEU A 31 -6.89 -4.49 10.63
C LEU A 31 -7.30 -5.95 10.37
N VAL A 32 -6.34 -6.79 9.96
CA VAL A 32 -6.59 -8.20 9.61
C VAL A 32 -6.28 -9.12 10.79
N MET A 33 -5.30 -8.75 11.61
CA MET A 33 -4.92 -9.50 12.80
C MET A 33 -4.42 -8.52 13.85
N SER A 34 -4.86 -8.71 15.09
CA SER A 34 -4.31 -8.01 16.25
C SER A 34 -3.88 -9.04 17.28
N GLN A 35 -2.58 -9.13 17.47
CA GLN A 35 -1.96 -9.83 18.60
C GLN A 35 -1.18 -8.77 19.35
N ALA A 36 -1.13 -8.83 20.69
CA ALA A 36 -0.69 -7.75 21.57
C ALA A 36 0.59 -6.98 21.16
N ALA A 37 1.48 -7.59 20.38
CA ALA A 37 2.70 -6.96 19.85
C ALA A 37 2.81 -6.91 18.30
N ASN A 38 1.83 -7.37 17.52
CA ASN A 38 1.96 -7.50 16.06
C ASN A 38 0.63 -7.31 15.30
N ASP A 39 0.16 -6.07 15.27
CA ASP A 39 -0.97 -5.70 14.42
C ASP A 39 -0.59 -5.85 12.94
N ARG A 40 -1.49 -6.41 12.14
CA ARG A 40 -1.35 -6.52 10.69
C ARG A 40 -2.44 -5.73 9.99
N TYR A 41 -2.07 -4.60 9.39
CA TYR A 41 -2.96 -3.81 8.56
C TYR A 41 -2.82 -4.20 7.09
N ARG A 42 -3.95 -4.44 6.44
CA ARG A 42 -4.06 -4.54 4.99
C ARG A 42 -4.51 -3.20 4.43
N LEU A 43 -3.83 -2.75 3.40
CA LEU A 43 -4.19 -1.57 2.65
C LEU A 43 -4.79 -2.00 1.31
N LEU A 44 -5.79 -1.25 0.84
CA LEU A 44 -6.17 -1.25 -0.57
C LEU A 44 -5.57 0.01 -1.19
N LEU A 45 -4.58 -0.16 -2.07
CA LEU A 45 -3.88 0.94 -2.74
C LEU A 45 -4.42 1.10 -4.15
N SER A 46 -4.46 2.33 -4.67
CA SER A 46 -4.81 2.63 -6.05
C SER A 46 -3.80 3.58 -6.69
N ASP A 47 -3.45 3.32 -7.94
CA ASP A 47 -2.67 4.21 -8.80
C ASP A 47 -3.55 5.09 -9.71
N GLY A 48 -4.88 5.02 -9.54
CA GLY A 48 -5.87 5.72 -10.36
C GLY A 48 -6.36 4.92 -11.57
N THR A 49 -5.73 3.80 -11.93
CA THR A 49 -6.19 2.89 -12.99
C THR A 49 -6.50 1.49 -12.46
N HIS A 50 -5.66 1.00 -11.55
CA HIS A 50 -5.75 -0.28 -10.89
C HIS A 50 -5.85 -0.11 -9.37
N MET A 51 -6.24 -1.19 -8.71
CA MET A 51 -6.23 -1.29 -7.25
C MET A 51 -5.58 -2.60 -6.83
N GLN A 52 -4.82 -2.58 -5.75
CA GLN A 52 -4.12 -3.76 -5.26
C GLN A 52 -4.13 -3.81 -3.73
N GLN A 53 -4.33 -5.02 -3.21
CA GLN A 53 -4.20 -5.29 -1.79
C GLN A 53 -2.73 -5.42 -1.40
N SER A 54 -2.33 -4.75 -0.33
CA SER A 54 -0.99 -4.83 0.24
C SER A 54 -1.04 -4.98 1.76
N MET A 55 0.06 -5.44 2.34
CA MET A 55 0.23 -5.50 3.80
C MET A 55 1.18 -4.40 4.23
N LEU A 56 0.78 -3.61 5.22
CA LEU A 56 1.65 -2.62 5.83
C LEU A 56 2.72 -3.32 6.67
N ALA A 57 3.97 -2.87 6.53
CA ALA A 57 5.06 -3.33 7.40
C ALA A 57 4.73 -2.96 8.86
N SER A 58 4.90 -3.90 9.80
CA SER A 58 4.50 -3.70 11.21
C SER A 58 5.20 -2.50 11.87
N GLN A 59 6.42 -2.17 11.41
CA GLN A 59 7.18 -1.00 11.85
C GLN A 59 6.46 0.31 11.52
N LEU A 60 5.63 0.35 10.48
CA LEU A 60 4.86 1.51 10.03
C LEU A 60 3.46 1.60 10.65
N ASN A 61 3.06 0.63 11.49
CA ASN A 61 1.73 0.61 12.11
C ASN A 61 1.41 1.87 12.93
N HIS A 62 2.43 2.53 13.47
CA HIS A 62 2.27 3.77 14.23
C HIS A 62 1.68 4.90 13.38
N TYR A 63 1.87 4.90 12.05
CA TYR A 63 1.23 5.89 11.16
C TYR A 63 -0.28 5.70 11.08
N VAL A 64 -0.76 4.45 11.10
CA VAL A 64 -2.20 4.16 11.15
C VAL A 64 -2.76 4.55 12.51
N LYS A 65 -2.07 4.16 13.60
CA LYS A 65 -2.51 4.45 14.97
C LYS A 65 -2.55 5.95 15.29
N SER A 66 -1.63 6.72 14.73
CA SER A 66 -1.58 8.19 14.89
C SER A 66 -2.52 8.94 13.93
N GLY A 67 -3.16 8.25 12.97
CA GLY A 67 -4.03 8.87 11.97
C GLY A 67 -3.30 9.56 10.81
N GLN A 68 -1.97 9.53 10.77
CA GLN A 68 -1.19 10.07 9.65
C GLN A 68 -1.39 9.26 8.36
N LEU A 69 -1.60 7.95 8.50
CA LEU A 69 -1.99 7.06 7.41
C LEU A 69 -3.45 6.63 7.58
N GLN A 70 -4.32 7.13 6.72
CA GLN A 70 -5.76 6.87 6.76
C GLN A 70 -6.34 6.72 5.35
N LYS A 71 -7.62 6.36 5.29
CA LYS A 71 -8.36 6.34 4.02
C LYS A 71 -8.29 7.71 3.34
N GLY A 72 -7.96 7.73 2.06
CA GLY A 72 -7.76 8.92 1.25
C GLY A 72 -6.34 9.48 1.27
N SER A 73 -5.45 9.01 2.17
CA SER A 73 -4.05 9.44 2.19
C SER A 73 -3.36 9.13 0.87
N ILE A 74 -2.51 10.05 0.42
CA ILE A 74 -1.59 9.81 -0.69
C ILE A 74 -0.24 9.40 -0.11
N VAL A 75 0.30 8.30 -0.59
CA VAL A 75 1.59 7.75 -0.15
C VAL A 75 2.52 7.56 -1.34
N GLN A 76 3.80 7.83 -1.15
CA GLN A 76 4.84 7.43 -2.09
C GLN A 76 5.51 6.17 -1.57
N MET A 77 5.50 5.10 -2.35
CA MET A 77 6.23 3.88 -1.99
C MET A 77 7.72 4.10 -2.20
N ILE A 78 8.50 4.01 -1.12
CA ILE A 78 9.97 4.08 -1.18
C ILE A 78 10.57 2.68 -1.19
N GLU A 79 10.04 1.80 -0.34
CA GLU A 79 10.43 0.41 -0.23
C GLU A 79 9.17 -0.45 -0.23
N TYR A 80 9.18 -1.51 -1.03
CA TYR A 80 8.08 -2.46 -1.13
C TYR A 80 8.60 -3.82 -1.60
N ILE A 81 7.89 -4.87 -1.23
CA ILE A 81 8.19 -6.24 -1.64
C ILE A 81 6.96 -6.79 -2.36
N CYS A 82 7.18 -7.29 -3.57
CA CYS A 82 6.14 -7.90 -4.39
C CYS A 82 6.30 -9.41 -4.36
N ASN A 83 5.51 -10.05 -3.50
CA ASN A 83 5.44 -11.50 -3.48
C ASN A 83 4.30 -11.93 -4.40
N THR A 84 4.65 -12.45 -5.58
CA THR A 84 3.69 -13.15 -6.43
C THR A 84 3.29 -14.44 -5.73
N ILE A 85 2.06 -14.49 -5.21
CA ILE A 85 1.50 -15.72 -4.67
C ILE A 85 1.19 -16.62 -5.87
N GLN A 86 2.16 -17.44 -6.28
CA GLN A 86 1.90 -18.57 -7.17
C GLN A 86 0.92 -19.51 -6.44
N ASN A 87 -0.19 -19.87 -7.09
CA ASN A 87 -1.36 -20.58 -6.57
C ASN A 87 -2.42 -19.70 -5.88
N ARG A 88 -3.16 -18.94 -6.69
CA ARG A 88 -4.59 -18.76 -6.42
C ARG A 88 -5.39 -19.67 -7.34
#